data_AF-A0A532D663-F1
#
_entry.id   AF-A0A532D663-F1
#
_cell.length_a   1.000
_cell.length_b   1.000
_cell.length_c   1.000
_cell.angle_alpha   90.00
_cell.angle_beta   90.00
_cell.angle_gamma   90.00
#
_symmetry.space_group_name_H-M   'P 1'
#
loop_
_entity.id
_entity.type
_entity.pdbx_description
1 polymer ?
#
loop_
_entity_poly.entity_id
_entity_poly.type
_entity_poly.pdbx_seq_one_letter_code
_entity_poly.pdbx_strand_id
1 'polypeptide(L)'
;MGDEEHAAGVPVAAHGREALRQAFDHIIEQIAYHHSEDLERCWNIILDVTGRRQQYAKLDSWMEKRINKMPWLSPTRLAGEARYYCKMPSEMKPFLIALARRVKTRVRIRGFRERLAADVALGRADAHKETE
;
A
#
# COMPACT_ATOMS: atom_id res chain seq x y z
N MET A 1 -21.43 -26.01 41.17
CA MET A 1 -20.59 -26.98 40.44
C MET A 1 -21.32 -27.35 39.18
N GLY A 2 -20.74 -27.07 38.03
CA GLY A 2 -21.37 -27.19 36.72
C GLY A 2 -20.65 -26.33 35.70
N ASP A 3 -19.37 -26.66 35.57
CA ASP A 3 -18.39 -26.42 34.50
C ASP A 3 -18.68 -25.38 33.41
N GLU A 4 -17.74 -24.43 33.36
CA GLU A 4 -17.41 -23.58 32.22
C GLU A 4 -16.98 -24.45 31.02
N GLU A 5 -17.77 -24.49 29.95
CA GLU A 5 -17.23 -24.78 28.62
C GLU A 5 -17.14 -23.48 27.82
N HIS A 6 -16.00 -22.82 27.99
CA HIS A 6 -15.51 -21.82 27.07
C HIS A 6 -15.27 -22.46 25.70
N ALA A 7 -16.22 -22.31 24.78
CA ALA A 7 -16.00 -22.49 23.35
C ALA A 7 -15.04 -21.38 22.86
N ALA A 8 -13.74 -21.57 23.07
CA ALA A 8 -12.71 -20.74 22.48
C ALA A 8 -12.69 -21.00 20.97
N GLY A 9 -13.34 -20.12 20.21
CA GLY A 9 -13.23 -20.08 18.76
C GLY A 9 -11.78 -19.95 18.34
N VAL A 10 -11.17 -21.05 17.89
CA VAL A 10 -9.83 -21.03 17.33
C VAL A 10 -9.88 -20.25 16.01
N PRO A 11 -9.09 -19.18 15.84
CA PRO A 11 -9.14 -18.38 14.64
C PRO A 11 -8.52 -19.17 13.49
N VAL A 12 -9.36 -19.58 12.53
CA VAL A 12 -8.97 -20.30 11.29
C VAL A 12 -7.86 -19.58 10.51
N ALA A 13 -7.68 -18.27 10.71
CA ALA A 13 -6.62 -17.48 10.11
C ALA A 13 -5.20 -17.68 10.70
N ALA A 14 -5.07 -18.34 11.87
CA ALA A 14 -3.77 -18.58 12.51
C ALA A 14 -3.03 -19.79 11.89
N HIS A 15 -3.76 -20.85 11.53
CA HIS A 15 -3.19 -22.09 10.97
C HIS A 15 -2.56 -21.87 9.59
N GLY A 16 -3.18 -21.04 8.74
CA GLY A 16 -2.64 -20.74 7.41
C GLY A 16 -1.34 -19.93 7.45
N ARG A 17 -1.19 -19.02 8.43
CA ARG A 17 0.04 -18.22 8.58
C ARG A 17 1.19 -19.06 9.13
N GLU A 18 0.91 -19.92 10.10
CA GLU A 18 1.92 -20.81 10.67
C GLU A 18 2.37 -21.86 9.66
N ALA A 19 1.46 -22.44 8.87
CA ALA A 19 1.81 -23.36 7.79
C ALA A 19 2.65 -22.69 6.69
N LEU A 20 2.33 -21.44 6.31
CA LEU A 20 3.15 -20.67 5.37
C LEU A 20 4.54 -20.37 5.91
N ARG A 21 4.65 -20.08 7.21
CA ARG A 21 5.94 -19.84 7.87
C ARG A 21 6.80 -21.10 7.86
N GLN A 22 6.24 -22.24 8.26
CA GLN A 22 6.95 -23.52 8.27
C GLN A 22 7.41 -23.94 6.87
N ALA A 23 6.56 -23.75 5.85
CA ALA A 23 6.94 -24.03 4.46
C ALA A 23 8.09 -23.11 3.99
N PHE A 24 8.07 -21.84 4.39
CA PHE A 24 9.12 -20.88 4.06
C PHE A 24 10.45 -21.20 4.75
N ASP A 25 10.41 -21.54 6.04
CA ASP A 25 11.58 -21.94 6.82
C ASP A 25 12.23 -23.21 6.23
N HIS A 26 11.41 -24.20 5.85
CA HIS A 26 11.90 -25.41 5.19
C HIS A 26 12.58 -25.13 3.83
N ILE A 27 12.02 -24.23 3.02
CA ILE A 27 12.64 -23.81 1.76
C ILE A 27 13.99 -23.12 2.01
N ILE A 28 14.07 -22.26 3.03
CA ILE A 28 15.34 -21.60 3.41
C ILE A 28 16.37 -22.64 3.83
N GLU A 29 16.00 -23.61 4.66
CA GLU A 29 16.91 -24.69 5.09
C GLU A 29 17.42 -25.52 3.91
N GLN A 30 16.55 -25.85 2.95
CA GLN A 30 16.93 -26.58 1.73
C GLN A 30 17.92 -25.79 0.87
N ILE A 31 17.68 -24.48 0.70
CA ILE A 31 18.60 -23.62 -0.05
C ILE A 31 19.92 -23.45 0.71
N ALA A 32 19.88 -23.30 2.04
CA ALA A 32 21.07 -23.20 2.89
C ALA A 32 21.97 -24.42 2.77
N TYR A 33 21.36 -25.60 2.71
CA TYR A 33 22.06 -26.88 2.68
C TYR A 33 22.66 -27.20 1.32
N HIS A 34 21.96 -26.87 0.22
CA HIS A 34 22.40 -27.23 -1.13
C HIS A 34 23.13 -26.12 -1.89
N HIS A 35 22.84 -24.85 -1.59
CA HIS A 35 23.28 -23.70 -2.37
C HIS A 35 23.49 -22.46 -1.48
N SER A 36 24.46 -22.52 -0.56
CA SER A 36 24.74 -21.43 0.39
C SER A 36 25.05 -20.08 -0.29
N GLU A 37 25.62 -20.08 -1.50
CA GLU A 37 25.83 -18.87 -2.31
C GLU A 37 24.52 -18.28 -2.87
N ASP A 38 23.51 -19.11 -3.13
CA ASP A 38 22.19 -18.66 -3.62
C ASP A 38 21.33 -18.07 -2.50
N LEU A 39 21.59 -18.40 -1.23
CA LEU A 39 20.94 -17.74 -0.09
C LEU A 39 21.24 -16.25 -0.05
N GLU A 40 22.52 -15.88 -0.18
CA GLU A 40 22.93 -14.47 -0.16
C GLU A 40 22.29 -13.70 -1.32
N ARG A 41 22.25 -14.32 -2.51
CA ARG A 41 21.57 -13.76 -3.68
C ARG A 41 20.06 -13.59 -3.45
N CYS A 42 19.38 -14.61 -2.93
CA CYS A 42 17.96 -14.55 -2.59
C CYS A 42 17.67 -13.47 -1.55
N TRP A 43 18.50 -13.39 -0.51
CA TRP A 43 18.38 -12.38 0.54
C TRP A 43 18.54 -10.97 -0.01
N ASN A 44 19.54 -10.74 -0.88
CA ASN A 44 19.75 -9.45 -1.53
C ASN A 44 18.55 -9.05 -2.43
N ILE A 45 17.95 -10.00 -3.15
CA ILE A 45 16.72 -9.76 -3.94
C ILE A 45 15.55 -9.40 -3.01
N ILE A 46 15.37 -10.12 -1.91
CA ILE A 46 14.29 -9.84 -0.94
C ILE A 46 14.48 -8.47 -0.31
N LEU A 47 15.69 -8.13 0.15
CA LEU A 47 16.02 -6.82 0.70
C LEU A 47 15.79 -5.71 -0.32
N ASP A 48 16.15 -5.93 -1.58
CA ASP A 48 15.94 -4.98 -2.66
C ASP A 48 14.44 -4.79 -2.96
N VAL A 49 13.67 -5.88 -3.10
CA VAL A 49 12.22 -5.83 -3.36
C VAL A 49 11.47 -5.19 -2.18
N THR A 50 11.77 -5.59 -0.96
CA THR A 50 11.12 -5.06 0.26
C THR A 50 11.54 -3.61 0.52
N GLY A 51 12.81 -3.28 0.34
CA GLY A 51 13.35 -1.92 0.45
C GLY A 51 12.73 -0.98 -0.57
N ARG A 52 12.66 -1.38 -1.84
CA ARG A 52 11.97 -0.62 -2.89
C ARG A 52 10.48 -0.44 -2.56
N ARG A 53 9.80 -1.49 -2.08
CA ARG A 53 8.38 -1.40 -1.70
C ARG A 53 8.15 -0.37 -0.59
N GLN A 54 9.02 -0.32 0.43
CA GLN A 54 8.94 0.71 1.47
C GLN A 54 9.21 2.11 0.94
N GLN A 55 10.20 2.29 0.06
CA GLN A 55 10.48 3.57 -0.58
C GLN A 55 9.28 4.06 -1.40
N TYR A 56 8.64 3.19 -2.17
CA TYR A 56 7.44 3.53 -2.93
C TYR A 56 6.25 3.85 -2.02
N ALA A 57 6.09 3.17 -0.90
CA ALA A 57 5.05 3.51 0.08
C ALA A 57 5.26 4.91 0.69
N LYS A 58 6.51 5.27 1.00
CA LYS A 58 6.87 6.63 1.48
C LYS A 58 6.56 7.69 0.42
N LEU A 59 6.92 7.40 -0.84
CA LEU A 59 6.65 8.28 -1.98
C LEU A 59 5.14 8.49 -2.20
N ASP A 60 4.37 7.40 -2.16
CA ASP A 60 2.91 7.42 -2.31
C ASP A 60 2.25 8.28 -1.22
N SER A 61 2.64 8.06 0.04
CA SER A 61 2.15 8.84 1.19
C SER A 61 2.54 10.32 1.10
N TRP A 62 3.77 10.62 0.65
CA TRP A 62 4.23 11.99 0.45
C TRP A 62 3.41 12.71 -0.63
N MET A 63 3.16 12.06 -1.77
CA MET A 63 2.35 12.61 -2.86
C MET A 63 0.91 12.88 -2.41
N GLU A 64 0.33 11.95 -1.65
CA GLU A 64 -1.02 12.09 -1.10
C GLU A 64 -1.13 13.31 -0.18
N LYS A 65 -0.21 13.44 0.79
CA LYS A 65 -0.13 14.61 1.67
C LYS A 65 0.05 15.92 0.89
N ARG A 66 0.84 15.90 -0.17
CA ARG A 66 1.07 17.09 -1.02
C ARG A 66 -0.19 17.50 -1.77
N ILE A 67 -0.93 16.54 -2.34
CA ILE A 67 -2.20 16.79 -3.03
C ILE A 67 -3.26 17.30 -2.07
N ASN A 68 -3.36 16.73 -0.86
CA ASN A 68 -4.31 17.20 0.15
C ASN A 68 -4.06 18.67 0.54
N LYS A 69 -2.79 19.10 0.58
CA LYS A 69 -2.42 20.50 0.84
C LYS A 69 -2.62 21.41 -0.39
N MET A 70 -2.39 20.89 -1.60
CA MET A 70 -2.47 21.65 -2.86
C MET A 70 -3.20 20.85 -3.95
N PRO A 71 -4.54 20.85 -3.95
CA PRO A 71 -5.33 20.03 -4.87
C PRO A 71 -5.18 20.41 -6.35
N TRP A 72 -4.84 21.67 -6.63
CA TRP A 72 -4.64 22.20 -7.98
C TRP A 72 -3.33 21.74 -8.63
N LEU A 73 -2.41 21.13 -7.87
CA LEU A 73 -1.11 20.70 -8.39
C LEU A 73 -1.27 19.68 -9.53
N SER A 74 -0.62 19.94 -10.67
CA SER A 74 -0.66 19.01 -11.80
C SER A 74 0.19 17.76 -11.53
N PRO A 75 -0.18 16.58 -12.05
CA PRO A 75 0.64 15.36 -11.87
C PRO A 75 2.08 15.53 -12.35
N THR A 76 2.30 16.27 -13.44
CA THR A 76 3.65 16.55 -13.97
C THR A 76 4.50 17.36 -12.98
N ARG A 77 3.91 18.39 -12.35
CA ARG A 77 4.60 19.21 -11.35
C ARG A 77 4.84 18.42 -10.07
N LEU A 78 3.84 17.66 -9.60
CA LEU A 78 3.98 16.80 -8.42
C LEU A 78 5.08 15.76 -8.61
N ALA A 79 5.17 15.13 -9.78
CA ALA A 79 6.24 14.20 -10.11
C ALA A 79 7.62 14.87 -10.11
N GLY A 80 7.72 16.12 -10.60
CA GLY A 80 8.95 16.91 -10.54
C GLY A 80 9.40 17.21 -9.11
N GLU A 81 8.47 17.64 -8.26
CA GLU A 81 8.73 17.88 -6.82
C GLU A 81 9.12 16.57 -6.11
N ALA A 82 8.39 15.49 -6.36
CA ALA A 82 8.66 14.17 -5.78
C ALA A 82 10.05 13.66 -6.15
N ARG A 83 10.45 13.82 -7.41
CA ARG A 83 11.79 13.44 -7.88
C ARG A 83 12.88 14.17 -7.08
N TYR A 84 12.73 15.50 -6.92
CA TYR A 84 13.69 16.33 -6.21
C TYR A 84 13.76 15.97 -4.72
N TYR A 85 12.61 15.88 -4.05
CA TYR A 85 12.54 15.58 -2.61
C TYR A 85 13.01 14.17 -2.27
N CYS A 86 12.66 13.19 -3.10
CA CYS A 86 13.03 11.79 -2.88
C CYS A 86 14.36 11.41 -3.54
N LYS A 87 15.10 12.36 -4.11
CA LYS A 87 16.39 12.16 -4.80
C LYS A 87 16.34 11.03 -5.84
N MET A 88 15.26 10.99 -6.63
CA MET A 88 15.04 9.94 -7.62
C MET A 88 15.74 10.27 -8.95
N PRO A 89 16.22 9.26 -9.69
CA PRO A 89 16.80 9.46 -11.02
C PRO A 89 15.83 10.13 -12.02
N SER A 90 16.36 10.83 -13.03
CA SER A 90 15.58 11.49 -14.09
C SER A 90 14.70 10.53 -14.89
N GLU A 91 15.21 9.32 -15.07
CA GLU A 91 14.65 8.23 -15.86
C GLU A 91 13.33 7.74 -15.24
N MET A 92 13.15 7.94 -13.93
CA MET A 92 11.94 7.57 -13.22
C MET A 92 10.80 8.58 -13.42
N LYS A 93 11.03 9.73 -14.06
CA LYS A 93 10.01 10.77 -14.24
C LYS A 93 8.71 10.26 -14.88
N PRO A 94 8.71 9.44 -15.95
CA PRO A 94 7.48 8.88 -16.51
C PRO A 94 6.69 8.04 -15.50
N PHE A 95 7.39 7.19 -14.73
CA PHE A 95 6.79 6.40 -13.66
C PHE A 95 6.18 7.29 -12.57
N LEU A 96 6.90 8.34 -12.13
CA LEU A 96 6.42 9.28 -11.13
C LEU A 96 5.17 10.04 -11.59
N ILE A 97 5.06 10.38 -12.88
CA ILE A 97 3.86 10.99 -13.45
C ILE A 97 2.68 10.02 -13.38
N ALA A 98 2.88 8.76 -13.74
CA ALA A 98 1.83 7.73 -13.65
C ALA A 98 1.38 7.52 -12.20
N LEU A 99 2.32 7.46 -11.26
CA LEU A 99 2.02 7.37 -9.82
C LEU A 99 1.24 8.59 -9.34
N ALA A 100 1.69 9.80 -9.67
CA ALA A 100 1.02 11.05 -9.30
C ALA A 100 -0.43 11.10 -9.82
N ARG A 101 -0.68 10.63 -11.06
CA ARG A 101 -2.04 10.49 -11.61
C ARG A 101 -2.89 9.54 -10.76
N ARG A 102 -2.38 8.35 -10.44
CA ARG A 102 -3.07 7.35 -9.61
C ARG A 102 -3.39 7.88 -8.21
N VAL A 103 -2.42 8.52 -7.56
CA VAL A 103 -2.61 9.14 -6.23
C VAL A 103 -3.70 10.21 -6.30
N LYS A 104 -3.64 11.12 -7.27
CA LYS A 104 -4.63 12.20 -7.41
C LYS A 104 -6.04 11.67 -7.64
N THR A 105 -6.21 10.66 -8.48
CA THR A 105 -7.51 10.00 -8.69
C THR A 105 -8.03 9.38 -7.40
N ARG A 106 -7.18 8.64 -6.66
CA ARG A 106 -7.55 8.03 -5.39
C ARG A 106 -7.97 9.06 -4.33
N VAL A 107 -7.22 10.16 -4.19
CA VAL A 107 -7.57 11.26 -3.27
C VAL A 107 -8.91 11.87 -3.65
N ARG A 108 -9.14 12.14 -4.95
CA ARG A 108 -10.42 12.67 -5.44
C ARG A 108 -11.59 11.74 -5.13
N ILE A 109 -11.44 10.44 -5.41
CA ILE A 109 -12.48 9.43 -5.14
C ILE A 109 -12.76 9.34 -3.64
N ARG A 110 -11.72 9.35 -2.79
CA ARG A 110 -11.89 9.33 -1.34
C ARG A 110 -12.65 10.57 -0.86
N GLY A 111 -12.24 11.76 -1.26
CA GLY A 111 -12.94 13.00 -0.91
C GLY A 111 -14.36 13.11 -1.49
N PHE A 112 -14.66 12.42 -2.59
CA PHE A 112 -16.04 12.28 -3.09
C PHE A 112 -16.85 11.36 -2.18
N ARG A 113 -16.32 10.19 -1.80
CA ARG A 113 -16.98 9.25 -0.90
C ARG A 113 -17.24 9.84 0.50
N GLU A 114 -16.28 10.59 1.04
CA GLU A 114 -16.42 11.26 2.33
C GLU A 114 -17.54 12.32 2.29
N ARG A 115 -17.63 13.10 1.20
CA ARG A 115 -18.72 14.05 0.99
C ARG A 115 -20.07 13.36 0.84
N LEU A 116 -20.15 12.32 0.03
CA LEU A 116 -21.38 11.55 -0.13
C LEU A 116 -21.84 10.94 1.20
N ALA A 117 -20.91 10.39 1.99
CA ALA A 117 -21.22 9.87 3.31
C ALA A 117 -21.72 10.97 4.27
N ALA A 118 -21.14 12.16 4.22
CA ALA A 118 -21.60 13.31 5.01
C ALA A 118 -22.99 13.79 4.57
N ASP A 119 -23.27 13.85 3.27
CA ASP A 119 -24.56 14.25 2.73
C ASP A 119 -25.66 13.24 3.09
N VAL A 120 -25.35 11.94 3.03
CA VAL A 120 -26.26 10.87 3.49
C VAL A 120 -26.53 10.99 4.99
N ALA A 121 -25.50 11.24 5.81
CA ALA A 121 -25.66 11.44 7.26
C ALA A 121 -26.53 12.67 7.60
N LEU A 122 -26.53 13.69 6.75
CA LEU A 122 -27.37 14.88 6.87
C LEU A 122 -28.75 14.75 6.22
N GLY A 123 -29.11 13.59 5.68
CA GLY A 123 -30.39 13.35 5.02
C GLY A 123 -30.57 14.08 3.68
N ARG A 124 -29.46 14.51 3.04
CA ARG A 124 -29.46 15.26 1.76
C ARG A 124 -29.18 14.37 0.55
N ALA A 125 -29.56 13.10 0.61
CA ALA A 125 -29.18 12.08 -0.38
C ALA A 125 -29.68 12.36 -1.80
N ASP A 126 -30.72 13.17 -1.99
CA ASP A 126 -31.31 13.46 -3.31
C ASP A 126 -30.62 14.60 -4.08
N ALA A 127 -29.68 15.34 -3.48
CA ALA A 127 -29.04 16.51 -4.13
C ALA A 127 -28.07 16.18 -5.28
N HIS A 128 -27.71 14.91 -5.49
CA HIS A 128 -26.73 14.48 -6.51
C HIS A 128 -27.36 13.81 -7.73
N LYS A 129 -28.70 13.76 -7.85
CA LYS A 129 -29.40 13.15 -9.00
C LYS A 129 -29.62 14.10 -10.19
N GLU A 130 -29.33 15.39 -10.06
CA GLU A 130 -29.72 16.41 -11.07
C GLU A 130 -28.58 16.92 -11.95
N THR A 131 -27.38 16.36 -11.88
CA THR A 131 -26.26 16.74 -12.76
C THR A 131 -25.73 15.55 -13.54
N GLU A 132 -26.51 15.08 -14.51
CA GLU A 132 -26.03 14.33 -15.68
C GLU A 132 -26.16 15.18 -16.94
#